data_AF-A0A959XIZ0-F1
#
_entry.id   AF-A0A959XIZ0-F1
#
_cell.length_a   1.000
_cell.length_b   1.000
_cell.length_c   1.000
_cell.angle_alpha   90.00
_cell.angle_beta   90.00
_cell.angle_gamma   90.00
#
_symmetry.space_group_name_H-M   'P 1'
#
loop_
_entity.id
_entity.type
_entity.pdbx_description
1 polymer ?
#
loop_
_entity_poly.entity_id
_entity_poly.type
_entity_poly.pdbx_seq_one_letter_code
_entity_poly.pdbx_strand_id
1 'polypeptide(L)'
;DPSEFTDDQWQVALDRLKEVVRSGQIRAFTGNEYTQDLAAGNILACEAWSGDVIQLQFDNPDIKFVTPEEGLSLWSDNMMVPNLATHQANAEKWINYYYEPEVAAKLASWVNYICPVKGAQQEMEKIDPSLVDNQLIFPDDETLSVTFDFMALDDQQNTEYEGDWADVTGG
;
A
#
# COMPACT_ATOMS: atom_id res chain seq x y z
N ASP A 1 2.00 3.36 -17.69
CA ASP A 1 1.86 4.39 -16.66
C ASP A 1 0.46 4.24 -16.10
N PRO A 2 0.29 3.82 -14.83
CA PRO A 2 -1.04 3.62 -14.23
C PRO A 2 -1.78 4.94 -13.92
N SER A 3 -1.11 6.09 -14.07
CA SER A 3 -1.73 7.41 -13.90
C SER A 3 -2.46 7.90 -15.16
N GLU A 4 -2.27 7.22 -16.31
CA GLU A 4 -2.92 7.56 -17.57
C GLU A 4 -2.99 6.32 -18.48
N PHE A 5 -4.14 5.63 -18.48
CA PHE A 5 -4.38 4.49 -19.36
C PHE A 5 -5.79 4.49 -19.97
N THR A 6 -5.95 3.76 -21.06
CA THR A 6 -7.23 3.54 -21.75
C THR A 6 -7.86 2.21 -21.37
N ASP A 7 -9.17 2.05 -21.61
CA ASP A 7 -9.87 0.78 -21.40
C ASP A 7 -9.22 -0.38 -22.21
N ASP A 8 -8.72 -0.10 -23.42
CA ASP A 8 -7.97 -1.09 -24.20
C ASP A 8 -6.69 -1.56 -23.48
N GLN A 9 -5.95 -0.63 -22.84
CA GLN A 9 -4.75 -0.98 -22.09
C GLN A 9 -5.08 -1.76 -20.81
N TRP A 10 -6.18 -1.44 -20.15
CA TRP A 10 -6.73 -2.22 -19.04
C TRP A 10 -7.03 -3.65 -19.45
N GLN A 11 -7.74 -3.85 -20.57
CA GLN A 11 -8.05 -5.19 -21.07
C GLN A 11 -6.80 -5.99 -21.45
N VAL A 12 -5.80 -5.34 -22.07
CA VAL A 12 -4.51 -5.98 -22.36
C VAL A 12 -3.81 -6.46 -21.08
N ALA A 13 -3.83 -5.66 -20.01
CA ALA A 13 -3.25 -6.05 -18.72
C ALA A 13 -4.00 -7.23 -18.09
N LEU A 14 -5.33 -7.23 -18.15
CA LEU A 14 -6.15 -8.34 -17.65
C LEU A 14 -5.97 -9.63 -18.43
N ASP A 15 -5.91 -9.57 -19.76
CA ASP A 15 -5.64 -10.75 -20.58
C ASP A 15 -4.30 -11.37 -20.22
N ARG A 16 -3.28 -10.53 -20.00
CA ARG A 16 -1.98 -10.99 -19.51
C ARG A 16 -2.09 -11.66 -18.14
N LEU A 17 -2.82 -11.07 -17.20
CA LEU A 17 -3.01 -11.67 -15.88
C LEU A 17 -3.74 -13.01 -15.96
N LYS A 18 -4.80 -13.11 -16.78
CA LYS A 18 -5.54 -14.35 -17.04
C LYS A 18 -4.63 -15.45 -17.57
N GLU A 19 -3.69 -15.14 -18.47
CA GLU A 19 -2.69 -16.10 -18.93
C GLU A 19 -1.80 -16.61 -17.79
N VAL A 20 -1.32 -15.71 -16.92
CA VAL A 20 -0.46 -16.07 -15.79
C VAL A 20 -1.22 -16.94 -14.79
N VAL A 21 -2.47 -16.61 -14.47
CA VAL A 21 -3.36 -17.42 -13.62
C VAL A 21 -3.55 -18.82 -14.23
N ARG A 22 -3.94 -18.90 -15.52
CA ARG A 22 -4.14 -20.19 -16.21
C ARG A 22 -2.88 -21.05 -16.30
N SER A 23 -1.70 -20.42 -16.31
CA SER A 23 -0.43 -21.14 -16.30
C SER A 23 -0.13 -21.84 -14.97
N GLY A 24 -0.89 -21.55 -13.91
CA GLY A 24 -0.73 -22.12 -12.58
C GLY A 24 0.37 -21.44 -11.74
N GLN A 25 0.85 -20.26 -12.16
CA GLN A 25 1.86 -19.50 -11.40
C GLN A 25 1.26 -18.77 -10.19
N ILE A 26 -0.01 -18.35 -10.28
CA ILE A 26 -0.70 -17.70 -9.16
C ILE A 26 -1.31 -18.78 -8.28
N ARG A 27 -0.87 -18.83 -7.02
CA ARG A 27 -1.40 -19.78 -6.03
C ARG A 27 -2.80 -19.40 -5.57
N ALA A 28 -3.00 -18.13 -5.23
CA ALA A 28 -4.25 -17.60 -4.71
C ALA A 28 -4.27 -16.07 -4.82
N PHE A 29 -5.48 -15.51 -4.79
CA PHE A 29 -5.72 -14.10 -4.49
C PHE A 29 -6.29 -14.02 -3.08
N THR A 30 -5.72 -13.17 -2.23
CA THR A 30 -6.09 -13.04 -0.82
C THR A 30 -6.26 -11.57 -0.45
N GLY A 31 -6.86 -11.31 0.70
CA GLY A 31 -6.64 -10.03 1.38
C GLY A 31 -5.27 -10.06 2.06
N ASN A 32 -5.16 -9.59 3.30
CA ASN A 32 -3.90 -9.55 4.04
C ASN A 32 -3.39 -10.93 4.52
N GLU A 33 -4.10 -12.03 4.22
CA GLU A 33 -3.69 -13.38 4.60
C GLU A 33 -2.39 -13.85 3.92
N TYR A 34 -1.94 -13.19 2.84
CA TYR A 34 -0.67 -13.49 2.16
C TYR A 34 0.53 -13.45 3.11
N THR A 35 0.47 -12.63 4.17
CA THR A 35 1.53 -12.47 5.16
C THR A 35 1.87 -13.79 5.86
N GLN A 36 0.86 -14.60 6.17
CA GLN A 36 1.03 -15.89 6.83
C GLN A 36 1.65 -16.92 5.89
N ASP A 37 1.19 -16.97 4.64
CA ASP A 37 1.73 -17.88 3.64
C ASP A 37 3.18 -17.53 3.27
N LEU A 38 3.51 -16.24 3.20
CA LEU A 38 4.87 -15.78 2.97
C LEU A 38 5.78 -16.13 4.15
N ALA A 39 5.36 -15.84 5.38
CA ALA A 39 6.13 -16.16 6.58
C ALA A 39 6.38 -17.66 6.76
N ALA A 40 5.39 -18.50 6.40
CA ALA A 40 5.50 -19.95 6.44
C ALA A 40 6.34 -20.56 5.30
N GLY A 41 6.69 -19.76 4.28
CA GLY A 41 7.37 -20.25 3.08
C GLY A 41 6.48 -21.05 2.13
N ASN A 42 5.16 -20.89 2.21
CA ASN A 42 4.19 -21.53 1.31
C ASN A 42 4.17 -20.90 -0.08
N ILE A 43 4.62 -19.65 -0.19
CA ILE A 43 4.79 -18.88 -1.43
C ILE A 43 6.22 -18.32 -1.51
N LEU A 44 6.72 -18.16 -2.73
CA LEU A 44 8.06 -17.61 -2.99
C LEU A 44 8.06 -16.07 -3.03
N ALA A 45 6.97 -15.48 -3.54
CA ALA A 45 6.79 -14.05 -3.70
C ALA A 45 5.28 -13.73 -3.75
N CYS A 46 4.93 -12.50 -3.41
CA CYS A 46 3.60 -11.93 -3.61
C CYS A 46 3.73 -10.42 -3.86
N GLU A 47 2.65 -9.85 -4.39
CA GLU A 47 2.40 -8.41 -4.21
C GLU A 47 2.04 -8.19 -2.74
N ALA A 48 2.59 -7.14 -2.13
CA ALA A 48 2.53 -6.94 -0.70
C ALA A 48 2.64 -5.45 -0.33
N TRP A 49 1.94 -5.07 0.74
CA TRP A 49 2.04 -3.74 1.31
C TRP A 49 3.37 -3.55 2.05
N SER A 50 4.00 -2.39 1.86
CA SER A 50 5.35 -2.11 2.37
C SER A 50 5.46 -2.25 3.90
N GLY A 51 4.46 -1.74 4.65
CA GLY A 51 4.45 -1.82 6.11
C GLY A 51 4.27 -3.24 6.65
N ASP A 52 3.54 -4.11 5.93
CA ASP A 52 3.41 -5.52 6.29
C ASP A 52 4.76 -6.25 6.14
N VAL A 53 5.53 -5.92 5.09
CA VAL A 53 6.86 -6.52 4.86
C VAL A 53 7.87 -6.09 5.91
N ILE A 54 7.85 -4.83 6.37
CA ILE A 54 8.72 -4.37 7.46
C ILE A 54 8.43 -5.15 8.75
N GLN A 55 7.16 -5.37 9.07
CA GLN A 55 6.77 -6.15 10.24
C GLN A 55 7.24 -7.61 10.14
N LEU A 56 7.06 -8.24 8.97
CA LEU A 56 7.54 -9.61 8.73
C LEU A 56 9.06 -9.73 8.84
N GLN A 57 9.81 -8.68 8.49
CA GLN A 57 11.26 -8.66 8.58
C GLN A 57 11.79 -8.68 10.02
N PHE A 58 11.00 -8.24 11.01
CA PHE A 58 11.40 -8.34 12.41
C PHE A 58 11.53 -9.80 12.87
N ASP A 59 10.67 -10.68 12.37
CA ASP A 59 10.69 -12.11 12.68
C ASP A 59 11.54 -12.93 11.70
N ASN A 60 11.51 -12.55 10.42
CA ASN A 60 12.25 -13.24 9.36
C ASN A 60 13.00 -12.25 8.45
N PRO A 61 14.29 -12.00 8.70
CA PRO A 61 15.07 -11.04 7.92
C PRO A 61 15.34 -11.49 6.48
N ASP A 62 15.04 -12.73 6.10
CA ASP A 62 15.20 -13.20 4.72
C ASP A 62 14.05 -12.72 3.81
N ILE A 63 12.93 -12.27 4.38
CA ILE A 63 11.85 -11.64 3.63
C ILE A 63 12.31 -10.25 3.20
N LYS A 64 12.14 -9.90 1.92
CA LYS A 64 12.58 -8.62 1.35
C LYS A 64 11.44 -7.94 0.61
N PHE A 65 11.34 -6.62 0.79
CA PHE A 65 10.59 -5.77 -0.12
C PHE A 65 11.46 -5.51 -1.34
N VAL A 66 10.94 -5.74 -2.54
CA VAL A 66 11.66 -5.56 -3.79
C VAL A 66 10.88 -4.60 -4.68
N THR A 67 11.53 -3.52 -5.08
CA THR A 67 10.96 -2.57 -6.04
C THR A 67 11.12 -3.11 -7.47
N PRO A 68 10.03 -3.29 -8.23
CA PRO A 68 10.10 -3.63 -9.65
C PRO A 68 10.81 -2.54 -10.46
N GLU A 69 11.45 -2.92 -11.58
CA GLU A 69 12.12 -1.96 -12.47
C GLU A 69 11.12 -1.00 -13.13
N GLU A 70 9.86 -1.43 -13.28
CA GLU A 70 8.75 -0.65 -13.80
C GLU A 70 8.21 0.39 -12.81
N GLY A 71 8.61 0.30 -11.53
CA GLY A 71 8.19 1.19 -10.45
C GLY A 71 7.18 0.58 -9.47
N LEU A 72 6.66 1.44 -8.58
CA LEU A 72 5.75 1.06 -7.49
C LEU A 72 4.43 1.83 -7.56
N SER A 73 3.35 1.24 -7.07
CA SER A 73 2.12 2.00 -6.79
C SER A 73 2.29 2.80 -5.51
N LEU A 74 2.04 4.12 -5.60
CA LEU A 74 1.86 4.97 -4.43
C LEU A 74 0.36 5.03 -4.09
N TRP A 75 0.04 4.95 -2.81
CA TRP A 75 -1.32 4.97 -2.32
C TRP A 75 -1.39 5.70 -0.99
N SER A 76 -2.59 6.10 -0.60
CA SER A 76 -2.82 6.76 0.68
C SER A 76 -4.20 6.47 1.24
N ASP A 77 -4.24 6.20 2.55
CA ASP A 77 -5.47 6.25 3.32
C ASP A 77 -5.68 7.66 3.87
N ASN A 78 -6.88 8.20 3.65
CA ASN A 78 -7.21 9.57 3.98
C ASN A 78 -8.33 9.63 5.01
N MET A 79 -8.11 10.38 6.10
CA MET A 79 -9.15 10.64 7.09
C MET A 79 -10.20 11.59 6.50
N MET A 80 -11.45 11.14 6.45
CA MET A 80 -12.59 11.89 5.92
C MET A 80 -13.66 12.07 7.00
N VAL A 81 -14.31 13.23 7.03
CA VAL A 81 -15.50 13.46 7.88
C VAL A 81 -16.76 13.27 7.04
N PRO A 82 -17.60 12.25 7.32
CA PRO A 82 -18.85 12.06 6.61
C PRO A 82 -19.78 13.29 6.72
N ASN A 83 -20.48 13.62 5.64
CA ASN A 83 -21.36 14.80 5.58
C ASN A 83 -22.55 14.75 6.58
N LEU A 84 -22.91 13.55 7.07
CA LEU A 84 -23.96 13.35 8.09
C LEU A 84 -23.39 13.11 9.49
N ALA A 85 -22.10 13.35 9.73
CA ALA A 85 -21.49 13.17 11.04
C ALA A 85 -22.09 14.12 12.09
N THR A 86 -22.64 13.56 13.17
CA THR A 86 -23.23 14.34 14.28
C THR A 86 -22.20 14.95 15.22
N HIS A 87 -20.93 14.56 15.09
CA HIS A 87 -19.82 14.99 15.95
C HIS A 87 -18.62 15.50 15.14
N GLN A 88 -18.85 16.23 14.06
CA GLN A 88 -17.82 16.78 13.16
C GLN A 88 -16.65 17.45 13.90
N ALA A 89 -16.94 18.36 14.83
CA ALA A 89 -15.88 19.08 15.56
C ALA A 89 -14.96 18.16 16.41
N ASN A 90 -15.45 16.99 16.83
CA ASN A 90 -14.62 16.02 17.54
C ASN A 90 -13.74 15.24 16.56
N ALA A 91 -14.28 14.86 15.40
CA ALA A 91 -13.51 14.22 14.33
C ALA A 91 -12.37 15.12 13.85
N GLU A 92 -12.64 16.41 13.60
CA GLU A 92 -11.62 17.39 13.22
C GLU A 92 -10.53 17.56 14.29
N LYS A 93 -10.89 17.58 15.57
CA LYS A 93 -9.91 17.62 16.67
C LYS A 93 -9.04 16.37 16.70
N TRP A 94 -9.62 15.20 16.43
CA TRP A 94 -8.87 13.94 16.38
C TRP A 94 -7.92 13.90 15.18
N ILE A 95 -8.37 14.36 14.00
CA ILE A 95 -7.52 14.52 12.81
C ILE A 95 -6.36 15.47 13.12
N ASN A 96 -6.62 16.62 13.75
CA ASN A 96 -5.55 17.55 14.14
C ASN A 96 -4.53 16.91 15.10
N TYR A 97 -5.01 16.14 16.09
CA TYR A 97 -4.15 15.44 17.04
C TYR A 97 -3.26 14.40 16.35
N TYR A 98 -3.80 13.63 15.40
CA TYR A 98 -3.02 12.69 14.59
C TYR A 98 -1.85 13.37 13.87
N TYR A 99 -2.08 14.58 13.35
CA TYR A 99 -1.09 15.34 12.59
C TYR A 99 -0.04 16.06 13.48
N GLU A 100 -0.10 15.91 14.81
CA GLU A 100 1.02 16.30 15.66
C GLU A 100 2.22 15.37 15.40
N PRO A 101 3.44 15.88 15.11
CA PRO A 101 4.57 15.06 14.68
C PRO A 101 4.93 13.89 15.62
N GLU A 102 4.86 14.10 16.94
CA GLU A 102 5.13 13.05 17.95
C GLU A 102 4.09 11.92 17.87
N VAL A 103 2.82 12.29 17.68
CA VAL A 103 1.72 11.34 17.58
C VAL A 103 1.82 10.54 16.29
N ALA A 104 2.07 11.22 15.16
CA ALA A 104 2.26 10.60 13.86
C ALA A 104 3.46 9.63 13.87
N ALA A 105 4.60 10.05 14.45
CA ALA A 105 5.79 9.21 14.57
C ALA A 105 5.54 7.96 15.42
N LYS A 106 4.82 8.12 16.54
CA LYS A 106 4.43 7.00 17.41
C LYS A 106 3.54 5.99 16.70
N LEU A 107 2.64 6.46 15.83
CA LEU A 107 1.84 5.53 15.02
C LEU A 107 2.71 4.87 13.95
N ALA A 108 3.51 5.64 13.22
CA ALA A 108 4.38 5.14 12.16
C ALA A 108 5.40 4.10 12.67
N SER A 109 5.85 4.21 13.92
CA SER A 109 6.75 3.22 14.53
C SER A 109 6.04 1.89 14.81
N TRP A 110 4.72 1.94 14.98
CA TRP A 110 3.89 0.76 15.23
C TRP A 110 3.41 0.09 13.95
N VAL A 111 2.92 0.85 12.97
CA VAL A 111 2.32 0.30 11.74
C VAL A 111 3.30 0.20 10.57
N ASN A 112 4.42 0.93 10.64
CA ASN A 112 5.52 0.91 9.67
C ASN A 112 5.14 1.26 8.21
N TYR A 113 4.16 2.14 8.04
CA TYR A 113 3.80 2.72 6.73
C TYR A 113 4.41 4.11 6.54
N ILE A 114 4.43 4.58 5.29
CA ILE A 114 4.88 5.92 4.92
C ILE A 114 4.12 6.97 5.75
N CYS A 115 4.86 7.80 6.48
CA CYS A 115 4.27 8.85 7.30
C CYS A 115 4.27 10.20 6.56
N PRO A 116 3.11 10.80 6.24
CA PRO A 116 3.04 12.05 5.49
C PRO A 116 3.29 13.30 6.35
N VAL A 117 3.48 13.13 7.67
CA VAL A 117 3.55 14.26 8.61
C VAL A 117 4.97 14.79 8.70
N LYS A 118 5.17 16.02 8.21
CA LYS A 118 6.44 16.74 8.36
C LYS A 118 6.81 16.87 9.84
N GLY A 119 8.03 16.47 10.20
CA GLY A 119 8.51 16.47 11.58
C GLY A 119 8.50 15.07 12.23
N ALA A 120 7.72 14.12 11.69
CA ALA A 120 7.59 12.79 12.28
C ALA A 120 8.91 12.00 12.23
N GLN A 121 9.73 12.18 11.20
CA GLN A 121 11.05 11.52 11.12
C GLN A 121 11.99 11.95 12.25
N GLN A 122 12.00 13.23 12.60
CA GLN A 122 12.78 13.74 13.73
C GLN A 122 12.26 13.23 15.07
N GLU A 123 10.94 13.10 15.21
CA GLU A 123 10.33 12.51 16.42
C GLU A 123 10.58 10.99 16.50
N MET A 124 10.70 10.31 15.35
CA MET A 124 11.07 8.89 15.29
C MET A 124 12.43 8.62 15.95
N GLU A 125 13.40 9.53 15.83
CA GLU A 125 14.71 9.39 16.50
C GLU A 125 14.60 9.20 18.02
N LYS A 126 13.54 9.71 18.64
CA LYS A 126 13.29 9.59 20.09
C LYS A 126 12.54 8.30 20.44
N ILE A 127 11.86 7.69 19.47
CA ILE A 127 10.96 6.54 19.64
C ILE A 127 11.69 5.26 19.25
N ASP A 128 12.16 5.18 18.00
CA ASP A 128 12.92 4.07 17.46
C ASP A 128 13.93 4.56 16.40
N PRO A 129 15.20 4.79 16.80
CA PRO A 129 16.26 5.24 15.89
C PRO A 129 16.49 4.31 14.70
N SER A 130 16.13 3.02 14.79
CA SER A 130 16.37 2.06 13.70
C SER A 130 15.43 2.25 12.51
N LEU A 131 14.33 2.97 12.69
CA LEU A 131 13.32 3.22 11.66
C LEU A 131 13.49 4.58 10.95
N VAL A 132 14.35 5.46 11.46
CA VAL A 132 14.51 6.85 10.97
C VAL A 132 14.93 6.90 9.51
N ASP A 133 15.84 6.02 9.10
CA ASP A 133 16.39 5.95 7.74
C ASP A 133 15.67 4.92 6.85
N ASN A 134 14.59 4.31 7.35
CA ASN A 134 13.85 3.30 6.60
C ASN A 134 13.02 3.97 5.49
N GLN A 135 13.43 3.78 4.25
CA GLN A 135 12.78 4.37 3.06
C GLN A 135 11.34 3.91 2.83
N LEU A 136 10.91 2.81 3.46
CA LEU A 136 9.52 2.36 3.40
C LEU A 136 8.61 3.06 4.43
N ILE A 137 9.18 3.88 5.33
CA ILE A 137 8.47 4.73 6.31
C ILE A 137 8.71 6.22 6.01
N PHE A 138 9.95 6.59 5.70
CA PHE A 138 10.38 7.95 5.37
C PHE A 138 11.16 7.93 4.04
N PRO A 139 10.46 7.81 2.89
CA PRO A 139 11.12 7.75 1.59
C PRO A 139 11.77 9.09 1.23
N ASP A 140 12.89 9.00 0.53
CA ASP A 140 13.54 10.12 -0.14
C ASP A 140 12.97 10.38 -1.55
N ASP A 141 13.42 11.47 -2.17
CA ASP A 141 12.97 11.88 -3.50
C ASP A 141 13.29 10.82 -4.58
N GLU A 142 14.39 10.07 -4.42
CA GLU A 142 14.77 9.00 -5.35
C GLU A 142 13.75 7.85 -5.28
N THR A 143 13.43 7.39 -4.07
CA THR A 143 12.42 6.36 -3.82
C THR A 143 11.06 6.78 -4.36
N LEU A 144 10.65 8.04 -4.15
CA LEU A 144 9.37 8.56 -4.64
C LEU A 144 9.33 8.76 -6.16
N SER A 145 10.47 9.04 -6.81
CA SER A 145 10.53 9.33 -8.24
C SER A 145 10.16 8.14 -9.14
N VAL A 146 10.18 6.92 -8.61
CA VAL A 146 9.80 5.68 -9.30
C VAL A 146 8.43 5.15 -8.86
N THR A 147 7.66 5.98 -8.17
CA THR A 147 6.29 5.66 -7.76
C THR A 147 5.26 6.28 -8.70
N PHE A 148 4.12 5.63 -8.81
CA PHE A 148 3.01 6.06 -9.66
C PHE A 148 1.71 6.03 -8.88
N ASP A 149 0.93 7.10 -9.02
CA ASP A 149 -0.48 7.10 -8.63
C ASP A 149 -1.31 6.25 -9.60
N PHE A 150 -2.46 5.79 -9.14
CA PHE A 150 -3.48 5.20 -10.00
C PHE A 150 -4.46 6.29 -10.43
N MET A 151 -4.82 6.33 -11.71
CA MET A 151 -5.75 7.33 -12.23
C MET A 151 -7.12 7.23 -11.55
N ALA A 152 -7.79 8.38 -11.41
CA ALA A 152 -9.18 8.37 -10.96
C ALA A 152 -10.07 7.70 -12.02
N LEU A 153 -10.95 6.81 -11.57
CA LEU A 153 -11.95 6.14 -12.39
C LEU A 153 -13.31 6.80 -12.19
N ASP A 154 -14.11 6.88 -13.25
CA ASP A 154 -15.53 7.22 -13.13
C ASP A 154 -16.37 6.02 -12.64
N ASP A 155 -17.65 6.26 -12.33
CA ASP A 155 -18.55 5.22 -11.80
C ASP A 155 -18.72 4.02 -12.76
N GLN A 156 -18.67 4.28 -14.07
CA GLN A 156 -18.80 3.24 -15.08
C GLN A 156 -17.52 2.38 -15.09
N GLN A 157 -16.36 3.03 -15.17
CA GLN A 157 -15.06 2.36 -15.16
C GLN A 157 -14.88 1.53 -13.87
N ASN A 158 -15.21 2.08 -12.70
CA ASN A 158 -15.15 1.34 -11.44
C ASN A 158 -15.98 0.05 -11.49
N THR A 159 -17.23 0.15 -11.92
CA THR A 159 -18.13 -1.01 -11.99
C THR A 159 -17.62 -2.07 -12.97
N GLU A 160 -17.16 -1.64 -14.15
CA GLU A 160 -16.63 -2.53 -15.18
C GLU A 160 -15.34 -3.22 -14.73
N TYR A 161 -14.40 -2.47 -14.17
CA TYR A 161 -13.08 -2.97 -13.77
C TYR A 161 -13.16 -3.87 -12.53
N GLU A 162 -14.08 -3.60 -11.60
CA GLU A 162 -14.38 -4.51 -10.49
C GLU A 162 -14.93 -5.85 -10.99
N GLY A 163 -15.85 -5.81 -11.96
CA GLY A 163 -16.41 -7.01 -12.59
C GLY A 163 -15.34 -7.84 -13.30
N ASP A 164 -14.50 -7.17 -14.09
CA ASP A 164 -13.37 -7.80 -14.77
C ASP A 164 -12.39 -8.46 -13.78
N TRP A 165 -12.06 -7.77 -12.68
CA TRP A 165 -11.20 -8.30 -11.64
C TRP A 165 -11.82 -9.51 -10.92
N ALA A 166 -13.12 -9.46 -10.64
CA ALA A 166 -13.85 -10.58 -10.05
C ALA A 166 -13.83 -11.82 -10.96
N ASP A 167 -13.93 -11.63 -12.29
CA ASP A 167 -13.84 -12.71 -13.27
C ASP A 167 -12.45 -13.37 -13.30
N VAL A 168 -11.37 -12.59 -13.06
CA VAL A 168 -10.01 -13.13 -12.97
C VAL A 168 -9.79 -13.91 -11.68
N THR A 169 -10.30 -13.40 -10.56
CA THR A 169 -9.98 -13.91 -9.22
C THR A 169 -10.95 -14.95 -8.70
N GLY A 170 -12.19 -14.97 -9.20
CA GLY A 170 -13.25 -15.90 -8.81
C GLY A 170 -13.31 -17.20 -9.62
N GLY A 171 -12.41 -17.37 -10.60
CA GLY A 171 -12.32 -18.55 -11.47
C GLY A 171 -11.76 -19.80 -10.81
#